data_AF-L1LXX9-F1
#
_entry.id   AF-L1LXX9-F1
#
_cell.length_a   1.000
_cell.length_b   1.000
_cell.length_c   1.000
_cell.angle_alpha   90.00
_cell.angle_beta   90.00
_cell.angle_gamma   90.00
#
_symmetry.space_group_name_H-M   'P 1'
#
loop_
_entity.id
_entity.type
_entity.pdbx_description
1 polymer ?
#
loop_
_entity_poly.entity_id
_entity_poly.type
_entity_poly.pdbx_seq_one_letter_code
_entity_poly.pdbx_strand_id
1 'polypeptide(L)'
;MNNLKLMALCNSFILSVGLSAQSNAFDPTNLPVNCFPSGYFYQQYIYARDGYLKDPDLYNLDLFQILKSVPPVVVNVKQTQPSSGGPITLDASGSSVPSGEAEYQWGAYENFSDSAIKVMPGGNPGSYSKIFLTVRDKLCDMSDSAHITVTSK
;
A
#
# COMPACT_ATOMS: atom_id res chain seq x y z
N MET A 1 -5.65 57.37 15.88
CA MET A 1 -7.03 56.87 16.06
C MET A 1 -7.32 56.00 14.84
N ASN A 2 -7.28 54.67 14.99
CA ASN A 2 -8.45 53.79 15.07
C ASN A 2 -9.39 53.97 13.86
N ASN A 3 -9.91 52.98 13.14
CA ASN A 3 -9.76 51.53 12.99
C ASN A 3 -10.99 51.13 12.13
N LEU A 4 -10.90 50.05 11.34
CA LEU A 4 -12.05 49.23 10.83
C LEU A 4 -12.98 49.91 9.78
N LYS A 5 -13.49 49.28 8.70
CA LYS A 5 -13.63 47.86 8.34
C LYS A 5 -14.19 47.68 6.91
N LEU A 6 -13.79 46.57 6.25
CA LEU A 6 -14.60 45.60 5.45
C LEU A 6 -15.23 46.05 4.11
N MET A 7 -15.37 45.26 3.03
CA MET A 7 -15.16 43.83 2.69
C MET A 7 -15.20 43.73 1.13
N ALA A 8 -14.15 43.26 0.45
CA ALA A 8 -14.04 41.93 -0.16
C ALA A 8 -15.23 41.42 -1.01
N LEU A 9 -15.06 41.47 -2.34
CA LEU A 9 -15.72 40.61 -3.33
C LEU A 9 -14.64 40.02 -4.24
N CYS A 10 -14.25 38.77 -3.99
CA CYS A 10 -13.69 37.92 -5.03
C CYS A 10 -13.95 36.46 -4.64
N ASN A 11 -15.05 35.92 -5.15
CA ASN A 11 -15.43 34.51 -5.01
C ASN A 11 -14.42 33.66 -5.79
N SER A 12 -13.37 33.19 -5.11
CA SER A 12 -12.52 32.13 -5.63
C SER A 12 -13.06 30.79 -5.12
N PHE A 13 -13.64 30.03 -6.05
CA PHE A 13 -14.06 28.65 -5.83
C PHE A 13 -12.79 27.79 -5.73
N ILE A 14 -12.24 27.64 -4.53
CA ILE A 14 -11.18 26.66 -4.27
C ILE A 14 -11.87 25.32 -4.06
N LEU A 15 -11.88 24.50 -5.09
CA LEU A 15 -12.20 23.08 -5.00
C LEU A 15 -11.04 22.39 -4.27
N SER A 16 -11.10 22.34 -2.95
CA SER A 16 -10.19 21.53 -2.14
C SER A 16 -10.52 20.06 -2.36
N VAL A 17 -9.80 19.42 -3.29
CA VAL A 17 -9.69 17.96 -3.34
C VAL A 17 -8.87 17.56 -2.12
N GLY A 18 -9.56 17.32 -1.01
CA GLY A 18 -9.00 16.65 0.15
C GLY A 18 -8.75 15.18 -0.21
N LEU A 19 -7.59 14.89 -0.80
CA LEU A 19 -6.98 13.57 -0.60
C LEU A 19 -6.70 13.47 0.89
N SER A 20 -7.61 12.85 1.64
CA SER A 20 -7.24 12.29 2.94
C SER A 20 -6.36 11.08 2.63
N ALA A 21 -5.06 11.32 2.47
CA ALA A 21 -4.09 10.30 2.77
C ALA A 21 -4.28 10.00 4.26
N GLN A 22 -5.00 8.93 4.60
CA GLN A 22 -4.79 8.29 5.89
C GLN A 22 -3.39 7.70 5.84
N SER A 23 -2.39 8.53 6.13
CA SER A 23 -1.11 8.03 6.57
C SER A 23 -1.38 7.44 7.94
N ASN A 24 -1.65 6.13 8.01
CA ASN A 24 -1.27 5.40 9.20
C ASN A 24 0.21 5.72 9.38
N ALA A 25 0.53 6.45 10.44
CA ALA A 25 1.91 6.79 10.74
C ALA A 25 2.62 5.47 10.96
N PHE A 26 3.43 5.07 9.98
CA PHE A 26 4.35 3.95 10.10
C PHE A 26 5.01 4.07 11.48
N ASP A 27 4.79 3.09 12.36
CA ASP A 27 5.41 3.05 13.67
C ASP A 27 6.69 2.22 13.56
N PRO A 28 7.85 2.87 13.32
CA PRO A 28 9.11 2.16 13.15
C PRO A 28 9.61 1.57 14.47
N THR A 29 8.88 1.66 15.59
CA THR A 29 9.43 1.27 16.89
C THR A 29 9.34 -0.22 17.19
N ASN A 30 8.57 -1.01 16.42
CA ASN A 30 8.43 -2.43 16.75
C ASN A 30 8.21 -3.38 15.56
N LEU A 31 9.05 -3.26 14.53
CA LEU A 31 9.02 -4.19 13.40
C LEU A 31 9.62 -5.56 13.79
N PRO A 32 8.97 -6.67 13.41
CA PRO A 32 9.49 -8.02 13.63
C PRO A 32 10.66 -8.37 12.69
N VAL A 33 11.44 -9.38 13.07
CA VAL A 33 12.66 -9.82 12.33
C VAL A 33 12.37 -10.24 10.89
N ASN A 34 11.18 -10.79 10.61
CA ASN A 34 10.77 -11.21 9.27
C ASN A 34 10.53 -10.03 8.33
N CYS A 35 10.46 -8.78 8.81
CA CYS A 35 10.43 -7.62 7.93
C CYS A 35 11.78 -7.30 7.29
N PHE A 36 12.86 -7.92 7.75
CA PHE A 36 14.21 -7.56 7.34
C PHE A 36 14.82 -8.65 6.43
N PRO A 37 15.66 -8.28 5.44
CA PRO A 37 16.28 -9.24 4.52
C PRO A 37 17.17 -10.27 5.22
N SER A 38 17.69 -9.92 6.40
CA SER A 38 18.49 -10.83 7.21
C SER A 38 18.49 -10.40 8.68
N GLY A 39 18.92 -11.33 9.55
CA GLY A 39 19.14 -11.04 10.97
C GLY A 39 20.16 -9.92 11.20
N TYR A 40 21.11 -9.70 10.29
CA TYR A 40 22.05 -8.57 10.38
C TYR A 40 21.32 -7.23 10.29
N PHE A 41 20.44 -7.06 9.29
CA PHE A 41 19.66 -5.82 9.15
C PHE A 41 18.70 -5.62 10.33
N TYR A 42 18.14 -6.70 10.86
CA TYR A 42 17.32 -6.61 12.07
C TYR A 42 18.12 -6.14 13.28
N GLN A 43 19.34 -6.64 13.50
CA GLN A 43 20.18 -6.17 14.61
C GLN A 43 20.58 -4.70 14.45
N GLN A 44 20.91 -4.26 13.24
CA GLN A 44 21.16 -2.84 12.96
C GLN A 44 19.92 -1.99 13.25
N TYR A 45 18.73 -2.47 12.86
CA TYR A 45 17.46 -1.81 13.16
C TYR A 45 17.24 -1.67 14.66
N ILE A 46 17.43 -2.72 15.45
CA ILE A 46 17.29 -2.66 16.92
C ILE A 46 18.25 -1.63 17.51
N TYR A 47 19.52 -1.63 17.08
CA TYR A 47 20.51 -0.66 17.55
C TYR A 47 20.12 0.78 17.21
N ALA A 48 19.76 1.06 15.96
CA ALA A 48 19.39 2.39 15.51
C ALA A 48 18.07 2.87 16.13
N ARG A 49 17.09 1.97 16.30
CA ARG A 49 15.84 2.25 16.99
C ARG A 49 16.08 2.60 18.45
N ASP A 50 16.85 1.79 19.17
CA ASP A 50 17.13 2.03 20.59
C ASP A 50 17.96 3.30 20.81
N GLY A 51 18.82 3.65 19.84
CA GLY A 51 19.49 4.94 19.76
C GLY A 51 18.50 6.09 19.54
N TYR A 52 17.62 5.96 18.55
CA TYR A 52 16.58 6.95 18.23
C TYR A 52 15.64 7.23 19.41
N LEU A 53 15.25 6.21 20.17
CA LEU A 53 14.42 6.36 21.36
C LEU A 53 15.12 7.14 22.49
N LYS A 54 16.46 7.19 22.50
CA LYS A 54 17.26 7.94 23.49
C LYS A 54 17.60 9.35 23.01
N ASP A 55 17.97 9.47 21.74
CA ASP A 55 18.36 10.72 21.09
C ASP A 55 17.94 10.69 19.61
N PRO A 56 16.73 11.19 19.30
CA PRO A 56 16.19 11.17 17.94
C PRO A 56 17.07 11.91 16.93
N ASP A 57 17.70 13.01 17.32
CA ASP A 57 18.44 13.88 16.38
C ASP A 57 19.72 13.20 15.88
N LEU A 58 20.35 12.37 16.71
CA LEU A 58 21.59 11.68 16.37
C LEU A 58 21.36 10.42 15.51
N TYR A 59 20.27 9.68 15.75
CA TYR A 59 20.05 8.35 15.16
C TYR A 59 18.98 8.31 14.04
N ASN A 60 18.32 9.42 13.75
CA ASN A 60 17.28 9.48 12.72
C ASN A 60 17.79 9.00 11.34
N LEU A 61 18.99 9.44 10.93
CA LEU A 61 19.56 9.06 9.63
C LEU A 61 19.88 7.56 9.54
N ASP A 62 20.42 6.98 10.62
CA ASP A 62 20.74 5.55 10.68
C ASP A 62 19.47 4.71 10.62
N LEU A 63 18.47 5.05 11.43
CA LEU A 63 17.18 4.36 11.46
C LEU A 63 16.51 4.45 10.08
N PHE A 64 16.45 5.63 9.48
CA PHE A 64 15.86 5.83 8.16
C PHE A 64 16.59 5.02 7.07
N GLN A 65 17.92 4.97 7.11
CA GLN A 65 18.70 4.22 6.12
C GLN A 65 18.49 2.71 6.26
N ILE A 66 18.33 2.19 7.48
CA ILE A 66 18.01 0.78 7.70
C ILE A 66 16.59 0.46 7.25
N LEU A 67 15.62 1.33 7.51
CA LEU A 67 14.24 1.13 7.07
C LEU A 67 14.11 1.05 5.54
N LYS A 68 14.99 1.72 4.78
CA LYS A 68 15.07 1.57 3.31
C LYS A 68 15.54 0.19 2.84
N SER A 69 16.15 -0.61 3.72
CA SER A 69 16.60 -1.96 3.40
C SER A 69 15.48 -3.00 3.52
N VAL A 70 14.34 -2.64 4.12
CA VAL A 70 13.15 -3.49 4.17
C VAL A 70 12.67 -3.74 2.73
N PRO A 71 12.49 -5.00 2.30
CA PRO A 71 11.99 -5.31 0.97
C PRO A 71 10.63 -4.64 0.73
N PRO A 72 10.37 -4.09 -0.46
CA PRO A 72 9.06 -3.51 -0.76
C PRO A 72 8.00 -4.60 -0.89
N VAL A 73 6.73 -4.21 -0.75
CA VAL A 73 5.62 -5.01 -1.25
C VAL A 73 5.64 -4.96 -2.78
N VAL A 74 5.45 -6.10 -3.43
CA VAL A 74 5.40 -6.22 -4.89
C VAL A 74 4.07 -6.84 -5.28
N VAL A 75 3.32 -6.14 -6.13
CA VAL A 75 2.04 -6.62 -6.66
C VAL A 75 2.23 -7.29 -8.01
N ASN A 76 1.81 -8.54 -8.14
CA ASN A 76 1.85 -9.29 -9.39
C ASN A 76 0.56 -10.09 -9.57
N VAL A 77 -0.11 -9.91 -10.70
CA VAL A 77 -1.41 -10.54 -10.99
C VAL A 77 -1.42 -11.19 -12.36
N LYS A 78 -1.85 -12.45 -12.39
CA LYS A 78 -2.11 -13.21 -13.60
C LYS A 78 -3.61 -13.30 -13.86
N GLN A 79 -4.01 -12.95 -15.07
CA GLN A 79 -5.39 -13.15 -15.54
C GLN A 79 -5.49 -14.46 -16.33
N THR A 80 -6.56 -15.23 -16.11
CA THR A 80 -6.96 -16.36 -16.96
C THR A 80 -8.45 -16.31 -17.27
N GLN A 81 -8.82 -16.81 -18.44
CA GLN A 81 -10.20 -17.01 -18.87
C GLN A 81 -10.21 -18.19 -19.84
N PRO A 82 -10.90 -19.30 -19.51
CA PRO A 82 -10.80 -20.56 -20.25
C PRO A 82 -11.54 -20.52 -21.59
N SER A 83 -12.63 -19.75 -21.68
CA SER A 83 -13.47 -19.64 -22.87
C SER A 83 -14.08 -18.24 -22.98
N SER A 84 -14.49 -17.87 -24.20
CA SER A 84 -15.19 -16.62 -24.45
C SER A 84 -16.47 -16.50 -23.60
N GLY A 85 -16.66 -15.37 -22.94
CA GLY A 85 -17.77 -15.17 -21.98
C GLY A 85 -17.72 -16.01 -20.70
N GLY A 86 -16.71 -16.90 -20.55
CA GLY A 86 -16.49 -17.68 -19.34
C GLY A 86 -15.96 -16.82 -18.18
N PRO A 87 -15.95 -17.34 -16.95
CA PRO A 87 -15.45 -16.60 -15.79
C PRO A 87 -13.98 -16.24 -15.95
N ILE A 88 -13.63 -15.05 -15.46
CA ILE A 88 -12.25 -14.55 -15.41
C ILE A 88 -11.71 -14.81 -14.01
N THR A 89 -10.52 -15.41 -13.93
CA THR A 89 -9.78 -15.60 -12.67
C THR A 89 -8.58 -14.68 -12.65
N LEU A 90 -8.46 -13.88 -11.60
CA LEU A 90 -7.29 -13.10 -11.25
C LEU A 90 -6.56 -13.81 -10.12
N ASP A 91 -5.25 -14.00 -10.30
CA ASP A 91 -4.38 -14.69 -9.37
C ASP A 91 -3.21 -13.78 -8.98
N ALA A 92 -3.24 -13.32 -7.74
CA ALA A 92 -2.22 -12.46 -7.14
C ALA A 92 -1.16 -13.24 -6.34
N SER A 93 -1.11 -14.58 -6.42
CA SER A 93 -0.21 -15.41 -5.62
C SER A 93 1.28 -15.18 -5.95
N GLY A 94 1.57 -14.53 -7.07
CA GLY A 94 2.92 -14.10 -7.43
C GLY A 94 3.37 -12.80 -6.76
N SER A 95 2.51 -12.17 -5.95
CA SER A 95 2.85 -10.98 -5.15
C SER A 95 3.74 -11.37 -3.96
N SER A 96 4.57 -10.44 -3.49
CA SER A 96 5.46 -10.68 -2.35
C SER A 96 5.38 -9.55 -1.34
N VAL A 97 5.50 -9.90 -0.06
CA VAL A 97 5.60 -8.98 1.06
C VAL A 97 6.83 -9.34 1.91
N PRO A 98 7.48 -8.38 2.58
CA PRO A 98 8.70 -8.67 3.35
C PRO A 98 8.54 -9.77 4.40
N SER A 99 7.42 -9.80 5.14
CA SER A 99 7.16 -10.83 6.17
C SER A 99 6.84 -12.22 5.61
N GLY A 100 6.46 -12.30 4.33
CA GLY A 100 5.86 -13.48 3.70
C GLY A 100 4.35 -13.66 3.93
N GLU A 101 3.72 -12.86 4.80
CA GLU A 101 2.30 -12.96 5.14
C GLU A 101 1.48 -11.83 4.49
N ALA A 102 0.92 -12.12 3.31
CA ALA A 102 0.18 -11.15 2.51
C ALA A 102 -1.34 -11.24 2.72
N GLU A 103 -1.98 -10.08 2.88
CA GLU A 103 -3.43 -9.92 2.78
C GLU A 103 -3.79 -9.15 1.49
N TYR A 104 -4.93 -9.50 0.89
CA TYR A 104 -5.38 -8.99 -0.40
C TYR A 104 -6.74 -8.30 -0.30
N GLN A 105 -6.89 -7.16 -0.94
CA GLN A 105 -8.13 -6.40 -1.03
C GLN A 105 -8.48 -6.14 -2.50
N TRP A 106 -9.52 -6.81 -3.00
CA TRP A 106 -9.94 -6.76 -4.41
C TRP A 106 -10.94 -5.64 -4.68
N GLY A 107 -10.53 -4.40 -4.46
CA GLY A 107 -11.31 -3.20 -4.73
C GLY A 107 -11.16 -2.19 -3.61
N ALA A 108 -11.33 -0.90 -3.91
CA ALA A 108 -11.05 0.18 -2.95
C ALA A 108 -11.90 0.12 -1.65
N TYR A 109 -12.99 -0.63 -1.66
CA TYR A 109 -13.94 -0.73 -0.55
C TYR A 109 -14.20 -2.19 -0.11
N GLU A 110 -13.49 -3.18 -0.68
CA GLU A 110 -13.61 -4.57 -0.21
C GLU A 110 -12.83 -4.75 1.10
N ASN A 111 -13.08 -5.82 1.83
CA ASN A 111 -12.26 -6.14 3.00
C ASN A 111 -10.99 -6.88 2.58
N PHE A 112 -9.93 -6.75 3.38
CA PHE A 112 -8.76 -7.61 3.25
C PHE A 112 -9.12 -9.07 3.53
N SER A 113 -8.45 -9.98 2.83
CA SER A 113 -8.58 -11.43 2.99
C SER A 113 -7.27 -12.14 2.65
N ASP A 114 -7.14 -13.38 3.07
CA ASP A 114 -5.97 -14.21 2.72
C ASP A 114 -6.05 -14.77 1.29
N SER A 115 -7.13 -14.47 0.55
CA SER A 115 -7.33 -14.98 -0.81
C SER A 115 -6.62 -14.13 -1.85
N ALA A 116 -5.53 -14.68 -2.39
CA ALA A 116 -4.88 -14.16 -3.58
C ALA A 116 -5.72 -14.35 -4.87
N ILE A 117 -6.87 -15.02 -4.80
CA ILE A 117 -7.71 -15.34 -5.96
C ILE A 117 -8.99 -14.49 -5.95
N LYS A 118 -9.32 -13.90 -7.10
CA LYS A 118 -10.61 -13.27 -7.38
C LYS A 118 -11.20 -13.85 -8.65
N VAL A 119 -12.43 -14.32 -8.57
CA VAL A 119 -13.21 -14.78 -9.73
C VAL A 119 -14.30 -13.76 -10.02
N MET A 120 -14.44 -13.38 -11.29
CA MET A 120 -15.48 -12.47 -11.75
C MET A 120 -16.16 -13.01 -13.02
N PRO A 121 -17.41 -12.60 -13.30
CA PRO A 121 -18.08 -12.95 -14.54
C PRO A 121 -17.27 -12.49 -15.77
N GLY A 122 -17.35 -13.27 -16.85
CA GLY A 122 -16.86 -12.84 -18.15
C GLY A 122 -17.70 -11.68 -18.69
N GLY A 123 -17.06 -10.79 -19.45
CA GLY A 123 -17.74 -9.73 -20.17
C GLY A 123 -18.07 -10.16 -21.61
N ASN A 124 -18.58 -9.21 -22.39
CA ASN A 124 -18.62 -9.38 -23.84
C ASN A 124 -17.18 -9.51 -24.39
N PRO A 125 -16.94 -10.32 -25.42
CA PRO A 125 -15.61 -10.45 -26.01
C PRO A 125 -15.03 -9.10 -26.41
N GLY A 126 -13.79 -8.83 -26.00
CA GLY A 126 -13.10 -7.55 -26.23
C GLY A 126 -13.48 -6.42 -25.26
N SER A 127 -14.44 -6.62 -24.35
CA SER A 127 -14.70 -5.66 -23.27
C SER A 127 -13.56 -5.67 -22.25
N TYR A 128 -13.36 -4.52 -21.58
CA TYR A 128 -12.38 -4.39 -20.51
C TYR A 128 -13.02 -3.81 -19.25
N SER A 129 -12.43 -4.15 -18.10
CA SER A 129 -12.74 -3.55 -16.80
C SER A 129 -11.45 -3.22 -16.06
N LYS A 130 -11.54 -2.32 -15.07
CA LYS A 130 -10.42 -1.96 -14.20
C LYS A 130 -10.73 -2.44 -12.79
N ILE A 131 -9.86 -3.26 -12.24
CA ILE A 131 -9.92 -3.73 -10.86
C ILE A 131 -8.81 -3.06 -10.07
N PHE A 132 -9.11 -2.60 -8.86
CA PHE A 132 -8.10 -2.14 -7.92
C PHE A 132 -7.72 -3.30 -7.01
N LEU A 133 -6.42 -3.52 -6.80
CA LEU A 133 -5.91 -4.49 -5.85
C LEU A 133 -4.96 -3.78 -4.89
N THR A 134 -5.14 -4.00 -3.59
CA THR A 134 -4.14 -3.68 -2.56
C THR A 134 -3.61 -4.98 -1.98
N VAL A 135 -2.27 -5.09 -1.92
CA VAL A 135 -1.56 -6.16 -1.21
C VAL A 135 -0.94 -5.53 0.03
N ARG A 136 -1.16 -6.15 1.20
CA ARG A 136 -0.69 -5.63 2.48
C ARG A 136 0.13 -6.66 3.22
N ASP A 137 1.25 -6.21 3.76
CA ASP A 137 1.99 -6.84 4.83
C ASP A 137 1.49 -6.27 6.17
N LYS A 138 0.70 -7.04 6.90
CA LYS A 138 0.17 -6.59 8.20
C LYS A 138 1.25 -6.54 9.28
N LEU A 139 2.26 -7.41 9.20
CA LEU A 139 3.31 -7.50 10.20
C LEU A 139 4.32 -6.36 10.07
N CYS A 140 4.59 -5.94 8.83
CA CYS A 140 5.51 -4.84 8.54
C CYS A 140 4.81 -3.49 8.35
N ASP A 141 3.47 -3.46 8.44
CA ASP A 141 2.62 -2.29 8.18
C ASP A 141 2.92 -1.61 6.84
N MET A 142 3.08 -2.43 5.80
CA MET A 142 3.39 -1.98 4.44
C MET A 142 2.31 -2.42 3.49
N SER A 143 2.04 -1.63 2.45
CA SER A 143 1.15 -2.04 1.38
C SER A 143 1.57 -1.42 0.06
N ASP A 144 1.17 -2.07 -1.03
CA ASP A 144 1.23 -1.51 -2.37
C ASP A 144 -0.07 -1.82 -3.12
N SER A 145 -0.37 -1.03 -4.14
CA SER A 145 -1.63 -1.14 -4.88
C SER A 145 -1.46 -0.97 -6.38
N ALA A 146 -2.28 -1.68 -7.14
CA ALA A 146 -2.26 -1.63 -8.59
C ALA A 146 -3.67 -1.56 -9.20
N HIS A 147 -3.78 -0.88 -10.34
CA HIS A 147 -4.94 -1.01 -11.23
C HIS A 147 -4.67 -2.07 -12.29
N ILE A 148 -5.48 -3.13 -12.27
CA ILE A 148 -5.39 -4.25 -13.19
C ILE A 148 -6.42 -4.02 -14.30
N THR A 149 -5.96 -3.99 -15.55
CA THR A 149 -6.86 -3.99 -16.70
C THR A 149 -7.21 -5.43 -17.04
N VAL A 150 -8.50 -5.75 -16.94
CA VAL A 150 -9.02 -7.09 -17.17
C VAL A 150 -9.76 -7.10 -18.50
N THR A 151 -9.31 -7.92 -19.45
CA THR A 151 -9.91 -8.02 -20.79
C THR A 151 -10.66 -9.33 -20.94
N SER A 152 -11.93 -9.28 -21.34
CA SER A 152 -12.69 -10.50 -21.64
C SER A 152 -12.36 -11.02 -23.04
N LYS A 153 -12.12 -12.32 -23.12
CA LYS A 153 -12.15 -13.12 -24.34
C LYS A 153 -13.59 -13.45 -24.73
#